data_AF-A0A4Q3BHD2-F1
#
_entry.id   AF-A0A4Q3BHD2-F1
#
_cell.length_a   1.000
_cell.length_b   1.000
_cell.length_c   1.000
_cell.angle_alpha   90.00
_cell.angle_beta   90.00
_cell.angle_gamma   90.00
#
_symmetry.space_group_name_H-M   'P 1'
#
loop_
_entity.id
_entity.type
_entity.pdbx_description
1 polymer ?
#
loop_
_entity_poly.entity_id
_entity_poly.type
_entity_poly.pdbx_seq_one_letter_code
_entity_poly.pdbx_strand_id
1 'polypeptide(L)'
;MKNTLYLSFFFLLFSGKAFSQTTISSARSQSPGTKVTVKGIVLNGSELGIIRYVQDNTGGIAAYGNLLSSTQIGDSIEVAGTLKDYNALLEIDPVENVKILNTGNIFPRPGIGSVNSLFSETYESQLVTVEDVVFSTGGTFAGNTNYKIKQNGVEKEIRINTGSDLVGAPIPSGAVTLTGIMSQFKTTYQLLLRTTDDIEQGGPILTTALMQKDISTSGFTLYFNTKNEGKTLVKYGKTKSLELGNLSDNAMTTNHSVLLKNLIPATFYYAKAYAIDANGDSSSSAIQMFSTASLSSGKIRIFFNQPGEKSVASNEEAIYLDKTIDDSLVAYIQGAKNSLDIAVYSFDNANLSANITDALNAAYAKGVKIRFISDGANKNNGLNNLNTGIPVLRSPAQSSTYKIMHNKFVIRDVAAAD
;
A
#
# COMPACT_ATOMS: atom_id res chain seq x y z
N MET A 1 100.93 2.74 24.51
CA MET A 1 99.52 3.15 24.39
C MET A 1 98.68 1.94 23.98
N LYS A 2 97.79 1.46 24.84
CA LYS A 2 96.51 0.80 24.51
C LYS A 2 95.91 0.24 25.82
N ASN A 3 95.00 1.02 26.43
CA ASN A 3 94.12 0.55 27.49
C ASN A 3 92.82 0.08 26.83
N THR A 4 92.45 -1.18 27.07
CA THR A 4 91.21 -1.76 26.57
C THR A 4 90.16 -1.66 27.66
N LEU A 5 89.14 -0.82 27.44
CA LEU A 5 88.00 -0.63 28.32
C LEU A 5 86.86 -1.57 27.85
N TYR A 6 86.44 -2.51 28.69
CA TYR A 6 85.25 -3.32 28.45
C TYR A 6 84.01 -2.61 28.99
N LEU A 7 83.10 -2.23 28.09
CA LEU A 7 81.79 -1.66 28.43
C LEU A 7 80.74 -2.77 28.35
N SER A 8 80.25 -3.25 29.50
CA SER A 8 79.11 -4.18 29.56
C SER A 8 77.80 -3.41 29.33
N PHE A 9 77.09 -3.75 28.26
CA PHE A 9 75.76 -3.24 27.95
C PHE A 9 74.70 -4.17 28.55
N PHE A 10 73.98 -3.71 29.57
CA PHE A 10 72.88 -4.45 30.20
C PHE A 10 71.60 -4.21 29.37
N PHE A 11 71.17 -5.19 28.58
CA PHE A 11 69.92 -5.12 27.83
C PHE A 11 68.74 -5.48 28.75
N LEU A 12 67.98 -4.47 29.20
CA LEU A 12 66.70 -4.67 29.87
C LEU A 12 65.63 -4.96 28.80
N LEU A 13 65.22 -6.22 28.71
CA LEU A 13 64.07 -6.65 27.89
C LEU A 13 62.76 -6.28 28.61
N PHE A 14 62.14 -5.18 28.20
CA PHE A 14 60.75 -4.86 28.57
C PHE A 14 59.81 -5.71 27.71
N SER A 15 59.17 -6.73 28.30
CA SER A 15 58.08 -7.48 27.68
C SER A 15 56.76 -6.73 27.86
N GLY A 16 56.49 -5.76 26.98
CA GLY A 16 55.16 -5.18 26.87
C GLY A 16 54.18 -6.23 26.33
N LYS A 17 53.24 -6.71 27.16
CA LYS A 17 52.08 -7.44 26.65
C LYS A 17 51.16 -6.44 25.94
N ALA A 18 51.37 -6.27 24.64
CA ALA A 18 50.33 -5.73 23.79
C ALA A 18 49.19 -6.76 23.75
N PHE A 19 48.03 -6.43 24.32
CA PHE A 19 46.82 -7.21 24.09
C PHE A 19 46.45 -7.03 22.61
N SER A 20 46.82 -8.01 21.79
CA SER A 20 46.29 -8.11 20.43
C SER A 20 44.77 -8.19 20.55
N GLN A 21 44.08 -7.32 19.83
CA GLN A 21 42.65 -7.39 19.65
C GLN A 21 42.25 -8.78 19.14
N THR A 22 41.29 -9.42 19.79
CA THR A 22 40.80 -10.75 19.42
C THR A 22 39.56 -10.59 18.53
N THR A 23 39.50 -11.31 17.40
CA THR A 23 38.28 -11.40 16.58
C THR A 23 37.13 -11.99 17.39
N ILE A 24 35.88 -11.64 17.10
CA ILE A 24 34.74 -12.16 17.85
C ILE A 24 34.68 -13.69 17.80
N SER A 25 34.95 -14.32 16.65
CA SER A 25 35.02 -15.79 16.55
C SER A 25 36.04 -16.43 17.51
N SER A 26 37.22 -15.83 17.63
CA SER A 26 38.26 -16.30 18.57
C SER A 26 37.87 -16.09 20.03
N ALA A 27 37.13 -15.02 20.35
CA ALA A 27 36.58 -14.79 21.69
C ALA A 27 35.52 -15.85 22.02
N ARG A 28 34.59 -16.14 21.10
CA ARG A 28 33.56 -17.19 21.27
C ARG A 28 34.15 -18.59 21.49
N SER A 29 35.37 -18.84 21.03
CA SER A 29 36.06 -20.12 21.21
C SER A 29 36.68 -20.30 22.60
N GLN A 30 36.65 -19.26 23.45
CA GLN A 30 37.13 -19.34 24.83
C GLN A 30 36.04 -19.85 25.77
N SER A 31 36.43 -20.47 26.88
CA SER A 31 35.48 -20.93 27.89
C SER A 31 34.80 -19.75 28.61
N PRO A 32 33.52 -19.89 29.03
CA PRO A 32 32.88 -18.97 29.97
C PRO A 32 33.76 -18.72 31.21
N GLY A 33 33.74 -17.49 31.73
CA GLY A 33 34.66 -17.00 32.76
C GLY A 33 35.94 -16.36 32.23
N THR A 34 36.24 -16.50 30.92
CA THR A 34 37.41 -15.87 30.30
C THR A 34 37.17 -14.38 30.06
N LYS A 35 38.17 -13.54 30.37
CA LYS A 35 38.15 -12.12 30.00
C LYS A 35 38.49 -11.95 28.53
N VAL A 36 37.67 -11.18 27.82
CA VAL A 36 37.85 -10.89 26.40
C VAL A 36 37.78 -9.40 26.12
N THR A 37 38.40 -8.98 25.02
CA THR A 37 38.25 -7.64 24.45
C THR A 37 38.06 -7.81 22.95
N VAL A 38 36.91 -7.36 22.45
CA VAL A 38 36.52 -7.50 21.04
C VAL A 38 36.15 -6.14 20.47
N LYS A 39 36.20 -6.02 19.13
CA LYS A 39 35.63 -4.87 18.41
C LYS A 39 34.60 -5.34 17.41
N GLY A 40 33.58 -4.53 17.21
CA GLY A 40 32.60 -4.76 16.15
C GLY A 40 31.59 -3.63 16.07
N ILE A 41 30.63 -3.79 15.17
CA ILE A 41 29.53 -2.85 14.94
C ILE A 41 28.34 -3.23 15.81
N VAL A 42 27.76 -2.24 16.49
CA VAL A 42 26.54 -2.37 17.28
C VAL A 42 25.32 -2.52 16.37
N LEU A 43 24.56 -3.60 16.55
CA LEU A 43 23.43 -3.97 15.67
C LEU A 43 22.05 -3.50 16.16
N ASN A 44 21.94 -3.11 17.42
CA ASN A 44 20.66 -2.72 18.05
C ASN A 44 20.86 -1.55 19.02
N GLY A 45 19.77 -0.84 19.32
CA GLY A 45 19.69 0.21 20.31
C GLY A 45 18.93 -0.25 21.56
N SER A 46 18.31 0.72 22.24
CA SER A 46 17.54 0.51 23.48
C SER A 46 16.25 -0.28 23.30
N GLU A 47 15.80 -0.51 22.07
CA GLU A 47 14.60 -1.30 21.77
C GLU A 47 14.69 -2.75 22.28
N LEU A 48 15.92 -3.29 22.40
CA LEU A 48 16.18 -4.61 23.00
C LEU A 48 16.58 -4.53 24.49
N GLY A 49 16.54 -3.35 25.11
CA GLY A 49 16.94 -3.11 26.50
C GLY A 49 18.39 -2.67 26.63
N ILE A 50 19.06 -3.12 27.70
CA ILE A 50 20.46 -2.75 28.02
C ILE A 50 21.51 -3.64 27.35
N ILE A 51 21.07 -4.63 26.56
CA ILE A 51 21.95 -5.51 25.80
C ILE A 51 22.33 -4.87 24.46
N ARG A 52 23.55 -5.11 23.99
CA ARG A 52 23.98 -4.79 22.63
C ARG A 52 24.58 -6.02 21.96
N TYR A 53 24.15 -6.28 20.74
CA TYR A 53 24.78 -7.26 19.87
C TYR A 53 25.83 -6.56 19.03
N VAL A 54 27.04 -7.12 19.06
CA VAL A 54 28.22 -6.56 18.42
C VAL A 54 28.72 -7.56 17.40
N GLN A 55 28.96 -7.14 16.17
CA GLN A 55 29.37 -8.04 15.09
C GLN A 55 30.58 -7.50 14.31
N ASP A 56 31.51 -8.40 14.00
CA ASP A 56 32.62 -8.18 13.08
C ASP A 56 32.50 -9.15 11.89
N ASN A 57 33.51 -9.18 11.01
CA ASN A 57 33.52 -10.06 9.84
C ASN A 57 33.67 -11.56 10.17
N THR A 58 33.89 -11.91 11.44
CA THR A 58 34.15 -13.27 11.90
C THR A 58 32.99 -13.86 12.73
N GLY A 59 32.14 -13.02 13.32
CA GLY A 59 30.98 -13.45 14.08
C GLY A 59 30.34 -12.34 14.90
N GLY A 60 29.33 -12.72 15.69
CA GLY A 60 28.59 -11.84 16.58
C GLY A 60 28.72 -12.27 18.04
N ILE A 61 28.63 -11.31 18.95
CA ILE A 61 28.56 -11.57 20.39
C ILE A 61 27.65 -10.56 21.07
N ALA A 62 26.86 -11.03 22.04
CA ALA A 62 26.08 -10.15 22.89
C ALA A 62 26.95 -9.56 24.00
N ALA A 63 26.67 -8.32 24.41
CA ALA A 63 27.26 -7.67 25.56
C ALA A 63 26.13 -7.09 26.41
N TYR A 64 26.16 -7.37 27.72
CA TYR A 64 25.09 -7.00 28.63
C TYR A 64 25.60 -6.05 29.72
N GLY A 65 24.98 -4.87 29.84
CA GLY A 65 25.25 -3.97 30.96
C GLY A 65 25.01 -2.49 30.68
N ASN A 66 24.88 -1.70 31.75
CA ASN A 66 24.54 -0.27 31.67
C ASN A 66 25.60 0.59 30.98
N LEU A 67 26.87 0.15 30.92
CA LEU A 67 27.94 0.86 30.22
C LEU A 67 27.68 1.01 28.71
N LEU A 68 26.84 0.14 28.15
CA LEU A 68 26.45 0.15 26.75
C LEU A 68 25.32 1.14 26.43
N SER A 69 24.72 1.79 27.44
CA SER A 69 23.59 2.70 27.25
C SER A 69 23.88 3.89 26.34
N SER A 70 25.15 4.29 26.25
CA SER A 70 25.61 5.39 25.39
C SER A 70 25.84 5.00 23.93
N THR A 71 25.86 3.70 23.60
CA THR A 71 26.13 3.25 22.23
C THR A 71 24.87 3.31 21.38
N GLN A 72 25.05 3.66 20.13
CA GLN A 72 24.01 3.72 19.10
C GLN A 72 24.19 2.60 18.08
N ILE A 73 23.10 2.31 17.37
CA ILE A 73 23.11 1.45 16.19
C ILE A 73 24.13 1.99 15.19
N GLY A 74 25.00 1.11 14.67
CA GLY A 74 26.04 1.47 13.71
C GLY A 74 27.34 2.00 14.33
N ASP A 75 27.43 2.13 15.65
CA ASP A 75 28.69 2.45 16.31
C ASP A 75 29.67 1.29 16.19
N SER A 76 30.94 1.59 15.88
CA SER A 76 32.02 0.64 16.10
C SER A 76 32.53 0.81 17.52
N ILE A 77 32.46 -0.25 18.32
CA ILE A 77 32.89 -0.21 19.71
C ILE A 77 33.99 -1.24 19.98
N GLU A 78 34.86 -0.93 20.94
CA GLU A 78 35.69 -1.89 21.65
C GLU A 78 35.00 -2.20 22.99
N VAL A 79 34.68 -3.46 23.25
CA VAL A 79 34.02 -3.91 24.49
C VAL A 79 34.89 -4.94 25.18
N ALA A 80 35.12 -4.75 26.47
CA ALA A 80 35.87 -5.66 27.32
C ALA A 80 35.03 -6.11 28.52
N GLY A 81 35.14 -7.39 28.87
CA GLY A 81 34.43 -7.98 29.99
C GLY A 81 34.67 -9.48 30.09
N THR A 82 33.80 -10.17 30.81
CA THR A 82 33.91 -11.61 31.05
C THR A 82 32.87 -12.37 30.23
N LEU A 83 33.28 -13.46 29.58
CA LEU A 83 32.34 -14.35 28.88
C LEU A 83 31.44 -15.09 29.87
N LYS A 84 30.17 -15.21 29.52
CA LYS A 84 29.15 -15.89 30.30
C LYS A 84 28.15 -16.55 29.37
N ASP A 85 27.73 -17.75 29.73
CA ASP A 85 26.56 -18.40 29.15
C ASP A 85 25.34 -18.07 30.00
N TYR A 86 24.39 -17.31 29.45
CA TYR A 86 23.15 -16.96 30.16
C TYR A 86 21.94 -17.38 29.35
N ASN A 87 21.19 -18.35 29.88
CA ASN A 87 20.09 -19.01 29.15
C ASN A 87 20.54 -19.50 27.76
N ALA A 88 21.74 -20.06 27.66
CA ALA A 88 22.35 -20.52 26.40
C ALA A 88 22.54 -19.41 25.35
N LEU A 89 22.62 -18.15 25.77
CA LEU A 89 23.19 -17.06 24.98
C LEU A 89 24.62 -16.82 25.46
N LEU A 90 25.61 -16.92 24.56
CA LEU A 90 26.98 -16.53 24.89
C LEU A 90 27.14 -15.01 24.85
N GLU A 91 27.41 -14.41 26.01
CA GLU A 91 27.47 -12.96 26.19
C GLU A 91 28.72 -12.50 26.95
N ILE A 92 29.06 -11.22 26.81
CA ILE A 92 30.01 -10.53 27.68
C ILE A 92 29.20 -9.90 28.84
N ASP A 93 29.34 -10.48 30.03
CA ASP A 93 28.68 -10.04 31.27
C ASP A 93 29.50 -10.47 32.51
N PRO A 94 29.94 -9.53 33.38
CA PRO A 94 29.76 -8.09 33.26
C PRO A 94 30.65 -7.48 32.18
N VAL A 95 30.12 -6.45 31.51
CA VAL A 95 30.91 -5.51 30.73
C VAL A 95 31.70 -4.61 31.69
N GLU A 96 33.03 -4.58 31.54
CA GLU A 96 33.96 -3.80 32.37
C GLU A 96 34.34 -2.46 31.71
N ASN A 97 34.44 -2.43 30.38
CA ASN A 97 34.81 -1.23 29.63
C ASN A 97 34.16 -1.22 28.25
N VAL A 98 33.75 -0.04 27.80
CA VAL A 98 33.23 0.22 26.45
C VAL A 98 33.89 1.49 25.92
N LYS A 99 34.44 1.41 24.71
CA LYS A 99 34.98 2.56 24.00
C LYS A 99 34.35 2.65 22.61
N ILE A 100 33.64 3.74 22.34
CA ILE A 100 33.17 4.07 20.99
C ILE A 100 34.39 4.53 20.16
N LEU A 101 34.60 3.88 19.03
CA LEU A 101 35.75 4.13 18.14
C LEU A 101 35.36 5.10 17.03
N ASN A 102 34.17 4.92 16.46
CA ASN A 102 33.52 5.80 15.50
C ASN A 102 32.02 5.46 15.43
N THR A 103 31.25 6.32 14.76
CA THR A 103 29.78 6.27 14.71
C THR A 103 29.28 6.23 13.27
N GLY A 104 28.07 5.72 13.04
CA GLY A 104 27.39 5.79 11.75
C GLY A 104 27.97 4.88 10.66
N ASN A 105 28.55 3.75 11.04
CA ASN A 105 29.04 2.77 10.09
C ASN A 105 27.89 2.05 9.40
N ILE A 106 28.15 1.60 8.16
CA ILE A 106 27.29 0.63 7.50
C ILE A 106 27.27 -0.68 8.31
N PHE A 107 26.13 -1.35 8.31
CA PHE A 107 26.03 -2.65 8.97
C PHE A 107 26.91 -3.70 8.29
N PRO A 108 27.42 -4.69 9.06
CA PRO A 108 27.90 -5.92 8.49
C PRO A 108 26.81 -6.52 7.58
N ARG A 109 27.21 -7.05 6.42
CA ARG A 109 26.26 -7.70 5.51
C ARG A 109 25.57 -8.85 6.27
N PRO A 110 24.23 -8.89 6.33
CA PRO A 110 23.52 -9.98 6.99
C PRO A 110 23.86 -11.34 6.39
N GLY A 111 23.83 -12.38 7.22
CA GLY A 111 23.75 -13.75 6.72
C GLY A 111 22.39 -13.97 6.06
N ILE A 112 22.36 -14.40 4.79
CA ILE A 112 21.10 -14.62 4.05
C ILE A 112 20.90 -16.12 3.88
N GLY A 113 19.69 -16.62 4.15
CA GLY A 113 19.37 -18.03 3.99
C GLY A 113 17.97 -18.41 4.44
N SER A 114 17.71 -19.72 4.51
CA SER A 114 16.45 -20.27 4.99
C SER A 114 16.37 -20.28 6.52
N VAL A 115 15.15 -20.39 7.06
CA VAL A 115 14.93 -20.57 8.50
C VAL A 115 15.57 -21.86 9.04
N ASN A 116 15.80 -22.87 8.19
CA ASN A 116 16.45 -24.12 8.60
C ASN A 116 17.98 -23.96 8.72
N SER A 117 18.59 -23.14 7.87
CA SER A 117 20.04 -22.88 7.88
C SER A 117 20.46 -21.83 8.88
N LEU A 118 19.65 -20.77 9.07
CA LEU A 118 20.05 -19.60 9.86
C LEU A 118 19.78 -19.74 11.36
N PHE A 119 18.75 -20.50 11.76
CA PHE A 119 18.40 -20.68 13.19
C PHE A 119 19.30 -21.73 13.84
N SER A 120 20.56 -21.36 14.03
CA SER A 120 21.63 -22.21 14.56
C SER A 120 22.71 -21.41 15.28
N GLU A 121 23.53 -22.14 16.05
CA GLU A 121 24.66 -21.60 16.81
C GLU A 121 25.63 -20.77 15.97
N THR A 122 25.84 -21.19 14.71
CA THR A 122 26.74 -20.52 13.77
C THR A 122 26.41 -19.03 13.59
N TYR A 123 25.13 -18.67 13.71
CA TYR A 123 24.65 -17.31 13.51
C TYR A 123 24.30 -16.59 14.80
N GLU A 124 24.49 -17.22 15.97
CA GLU A 124 24.15 -16.59 17.25
C GLU A 124 24.84 -15.22 17.38
N SER A 125 24.06 -14.22 17.80
CA SER A 125 24.41 -12.81 17.93
C SER A 125 24.75 -12.08 16.62
N GLN A 126 24.46 -12.65 15.46
CA GLN A 126 24.68 -12.03 14.15
C GLN A 126 23.38 -11.53 13.52
N LEU A 127 23.50 -10.51 12.66
CA LEU A 127 22.44 -10.04 11.79
C LEU A 127 22.19 -11.04 10.66
N VAL A 128 20.94 -11.46 10.48
CA VAL A 128 20.52 -12.39 9.43
C VAL A 128 19.24 -11.93 8.74
N THR A 129 19.05 -12.36 7.49
CA THR A 129 17.85 -12.11 6.69
C THR A 129 17.22 -13.42 6.22
N VAL A 130 15.94 -13.60 6.49
CA VAL A 130 15.10 -14.71 6.00
C VAL A 130 14.01 -14.18 5.09
N GLU A 131 13.94 -14.69 3.88
CA GLU A 131 12.99 -14.27 2.84
C GLU A 131 11.75 -15.18 2.83
N ASP A 132 10.64 -14.70 2.27
CA ASP A 132 9.42 -15.50 2.03
C ASP A 132 8.88 -16.25 3.26
N VAL A 133 8.87 -15.60 4.44
CA VAL A 133 8.30 -16.16 5.67
C VAL A 133 6.91 -15.60 5.94
N VAL A 134 6.02 -16.42 6.49
CA VAL A 134 4.65 -16.03 6.85
C VAL A 134 4.45 -16.14 8.35
N PHE A 135 3.85 -15.12 8.98
CA PHE A 135 3.45 -15.22 10.38
C PHE A 135 2.30 -16.21 10.56
N SER A 136 2.42 -17.12 11.54
CA SER A 136 1.37 -18.12 11.83
C SER A 136 0.14 -17.53 12.53
N THR A 137 0.16 -16.24 12.88
CA THR A 137 -0.91 -15.54 13.60
C THR A 137 -1.11 -14.14 13.03
N GLY A 138 -2.35 -13.64 12.99
CA GLY A 138 -2.66 -12.23 12.71
C GLY A 138 -2.86 -11.40 13.99
N GLY A 139 -3.20 -10.12 13.83
CA GLY A 139 -3.46 -9.20 14.95
C GLY A 139 -2.41 -8.09 15.01
N THR A 140 -2.04 -7.67 16.22
CA THR A 140 -0.97 -6.70 16.46
C THR A 140 0.13 -7.33 17.31
N PHE A 141 1.38 -6.93 17.11
CA PHE A 141 2.46 -7.40 17.96
C PHE A 141 2.31 -6.87 19.39
N ALA A 142 2.67 -7.70 20.36
CA ALA A 142 2.70 -7.40 21.78
C ALA A 142 4.15 -7.39 22.25
N GLY A 143 4.44 -6.49 23.18
CA GLY A 143 5.74 -6.42 23.84
C GLY A 143 6.01 -7.70 24.61
N ASN A 144 7.28 -8.07 24.67
CA ASN A 144 7.75 -9.25 25.37
C ASN A 144 7.09 -10.59 24.96
N THR A 145 6.70 -10.71 23.68
CA THR A 145 6.05 -11.90 23.14
C THR A 145 6.90 -12.59 22.05
N ASN A 146 6.74 -13.92 21.93
CA ASN A 146 7.26 -14.74 20.84
C ASN A 146 6.15 -14.99 19.81
N TYR A 147 6.49 -14.89 18.53
CA TYR A 147 5.60 -15.20 17.41
C TYR A 147 6.21 -16.30 16.57
N LYS A 148 5.37 -17.10 15.93
CA LYS A 148 5.82 -18.13 14.99
C LYS A 148 5.81 -17.59 13.57
N ILE A 149 6.90 -17.87 12.86
CA ILE A 149 6.99 -17.70 11.41
C ILE A 149 7.15 -19.07 10.76
N LYS A 150 6.64 -19.20 9.54
CA LYS A 150 6.71 -20.43 8.75
C LYS A 150 7.35 -20.16 7.40
N GLN A 151 8.29 -21.03 7.02
CA GLN A 151 8.92 -21.07 5.70
C GLN A 151 9.02 -22.53 5.26
N ASN A 152 8.52 -22.86 4.07
CA ASN A 152 8.63 -24.22 3.50
C ASN A 152 8.19 -25.35 4.47
N GLY A 153 7.14 -25.11 5.26
CA GLY A 153 6.64 -26.10 6.22
C GLY A 153 7.32 -26.09 7.60
N VAL A 154 8.46 -25.43 7.74
CA VAL A 154 9.22 -25.34 8.99
C VAL A 154 8.79 -24.10 9.77
N GLU A 155 8.45 -24.29 11.06
CA GLU A 155 8.17 -23.18 11.98
C GLU A 155 9.43 -22.81 12.77
N LYS A 156 9.65 -21.50 12.95
CA LYS A 156 10.64 -20.92 13.86
C LYS A 156 10.04 -19.76 14.63
N GLU A 157 10.74 -19.30 15.67
CA GLU A 157 10.27 -18.23 16.54
C GLU A 157 10.95 -16.91 16.25
N ILE A 158 10.18 -15.83 16.30
CA ILE A 158 10.68 -14.46 16.34
C ILE A 158 10.25 -13.82 17.65
N ARG A 159 11.03 -12.86 18.14
CA ARG A 159 10.83 -12.22 19.44
C ARG A 159 10.66 -10.72 19.27
N ILE A 160 9.59 -10.18 19.85
CA ILE A 160 9.33 -8.73 19.90
C ILE A 160 9.54 -8.20 21.31
N ASN A 161 10.58 -7.41 21.52
CA ASN A 161 10.86 -6.80 22.82
C ASN A 161 9.93 -5.61 23.09
N THR A 162 9.62 -5.37 24.36
CA THR A 162 8.74 -4.26 24.78
C THR A 162 9.21 -2.86 24.32
N GLY A 163 10.51 -2.67 24.11
CA GLY A 163 11.07 -1.39 23.67
C GLY A 163 11.01 -1.14 22.16
N SER A 164 10.55 -2.11 21.36
CA SER A 164 10.43 -1.99 19.91
C SER A 164 9.19 -1.21 19.48
N ASP A 165 9.31 -0.44 18.40
CA ASP A 165 8.17 0.21 17.72
C ASP A 165 7.23 -0.78 17.02
N LEU A 166 7.61 -2.05 16.94
CA LEU A 166 6.75 -3.13 16.51
C LEU A 166 5.56 -3.33 17.47
N VAL A 167 5.68 -2.98 18.75
CA VAL A 167 4.58 -3.15 19.72
C VAL A 167 3.38 -2.31 19.31
N GLY A 168 2.26 -2.98 19.03
CA GLY A 168 1.02 -2.38 18.51
C GLY A 168 0.95 -2.32 16.98
N ALA A 169 2.05 -2.54 16.27
CA ALA A 169 2.04 -2.63 14.81
C ALA A 169 1.27 -3.88 14.33
N PRO A 170 0.57 -3.81 13.18
CA PRO A 170 -0.16 -4.95 12.64
C PRO A 170 0.80 -6.06 12.20
N ILE A 171 0.43 -7.31 12.49
CA ILE A 171 1.17 -8.48 12.01
C ILE A 171 0.82 -8.70 10.53
N PRO A 172 1.81 -8.75 9.63
CA PRO A 172 1.58 -9.00 8.21
C PRO A 172 0.85 -10.32 7.96
N SER A 173 -0.12 -10.31 7.05
CA SER A 173 -0.89 -11.49 6.66
C SER A 173 -0.32 -12.24 5.45
N GLY A 174 0.68 -11.68 4.77
CA GLY A 174 1.35 -12.25 3.59
C GLY A 174 2.81 -12.61 3.87
N ALA A 175 3.49 -13.16 2.87
CA ALA A 175 4.92 -13.40 2.94
C ALA A 175 5.69 -12.09 3.16
N VAL A 176 6.73 -12.15 3.99
CA VAL A 176 7.62 -11.04 4.29
C VAL A 176 9.07 -11.51 4.27
N THR A 177 9.97 -10.58 4.00
CA THR A 177 11.39 -10.71 4.31
C THR A 177 11.64 -10.10 5.68
N LEU A 178 12.27 -10.86 6.57
CA LEU A 178 12.64 -10.41 7.90
C LEU A 178 14.15 -10.27 8.02
N THR A 179 14.62 -9.13 8.50
CA THR A 179 16.01 -8.94 8.91
C THR A 179 16.05 -8.78 10.43
N GLY A 180 16.91 -9.51 11.13
CA GLY A 180 16.96 -9.42 12.59
C GLY A 180 18.21 -10.05 13.17
N ILE A 181 18.33 -10.03 14.50
CA ILE A 181 19.48 -10.61 15.19
C ILE A 181 19.14 -12.01 15.64
N MET A 182 19.92 -13.00 15.20
CA MET A 182 19.75 -14.38 15.64
C MET A 182 20.18 -14.51 17.10
N SER A 183 19.28 -14.88 17.99
CA SER A 183 19.54 -15.10 19.41
C SER A 183 19.16 -16.53 19.80
N GLN A 184 19.62 -16.95 20.96
CA GLN A 184 19.11 -18.15 21.62
C GLN A 184 18.48 -17.80 22.97
N PHE A 185 17.46 -18.55 23.35
CA PHE A 185 16.94 -18.57 24.71
C PHE A 185 16.61 -20.00 25.11
N LYS A 186 17.38 -20.51 26.07
CA LYS A 186 17.39 -21.91 26.51
C LYS A 186 17.63 -22.82 25.30
N THR A 187 16.63 -23.58 24.87
CA THR A 187 16.76 -24.54 23.77
C THR A 187 16.32 -23.96 22.42
N THR A 188 15.90 -22.71 22.36
CA THR A 188 15.22 -22.14 21.20
C THR A 188 16.04 -21.02 20.57
N TYR A 189 16.44 -21.22 19.31
CA TYR A 189 16.88 -20.10 18.47
C TYR A 189 15.69 -19.26 18.06
N GLN A 190 15.82 -17.95 18.22
CA GLN A 190 14.78 -16.97 17.93
C GLN A 190 15.39 -15.76 17.22
N LEU A 191 14.68 -15.24 16.22
CA LEU A 191 15.09 -14.00 15.56
C LEU A 191 14.54 -12.80 16.32
N LEU A 192 15.41 -11.94 16.83
CA LEU A 192 15.02 -10.68 17.45
C LEU A 192 14.77 -9.65 16.36
N LEU A 193 13.52 -9.19 16.22
CA LEU A 193 13.22 -8.02 15.40
C LEU A 193 13.40 -6.76 16.25
N ARG A 194 14.08 -5.77 15.69
CA ARG A 194 14.42 -4.52 16.37
C ARG A 194 13.34 -3.49 16.14
N THR A 195 12.98 -3.24 14.89
CA THR A 195 12.04 -2.17 14.51
C THR A 195 11.09 -2.59 13.39
N THR A 196 10.12 -1.75 13.03
CA THR A 196 9.25 -1.99 11.87
C THR A 196 10.02 -2.12 10.56
N ASP A 197 11.20 -1.52 10.44
CA ASP A 197 12.05 -1.60 9.24
C ASP A 197 12.67 -3.00 9.05
N ASP A 198 12.63 -3.84 10.08
CA ASP A 198 13.06 -5.25 10.00
C ASP A 198 12.03 -6.15 9.30
N ILE A 199 10.86 -5.61 8.94
CA ILE A 199 9.78 -6.33 8.24
C ILE A 199 9.54 -5.68 6.87
N GLU A 200 9.97 -6.38 5.81
CA GLU A 200 9.68 -5.98 4.44
C GLU A 200 8.60 -6.89 3.86
N GLN A 201 7.44 -6.32 3.52
CA GLN A 201 6.37 -7.11 2.91
C GLN A 201 6.76 -7.55 1.49
N GLY A 202 6.77 -8.87 1.27
CA GLY A 202 7.06 -9.49 0.00
C GLY A 202 5.90 -9.31 -1.00
N GLY A 203 6.18 -9.62 -2.26
CA GLY A 203 5.21 -9.54 -3.35
C GLY A 203 4.74 -8.13 -3.73
N PRO A 204 3.89 -8.01 -4.76
CA PRO A 204 3.45 -6.72 -5.27
C PRO A 204 2.47 -6.08 -4.30
N ILE A 205 2.63 -4.81 -3.96
CA ILE A 205 1.71 -4.06 -3.09
C ILE A 205 1.05 -2.96 -3.91
N LEU A 206 -0.28 -2.96 -4.08
CA LEU A 206 -0.97 -1.90 -4.82
C LEU A 206 -0.76 -0.52 -4.17
N THR A 207 -0.28 0.44 -4.96
CA THR A 207 -0.09 1.84 -4.55
C THR A 207 -1.17 2.76 -5.10
N THR A 208 -1.99 2.29 -6.04
CA THR A 208 -3.14 3.02 -6.59
C THR A 208 -4.39 2.15 -6.64
N ALA A 209 -5.55 2.79 -6.71
CA ALA A 209 -6.77 2.12 -7.14
C ALA A 209 -6.69 1.71 -8.63
N LEU A 210 -7.58 0.81 -9.05
CA LEU A 210 -7.79 0.46 -10.46
C LEU A 210 -8.45 1.64 -11.18
N MET A 211 -7.81 2.16 -12.21
CA MET A 211 -8.26 3.34 -12.97
C MET A 211 -8.57 2.97 -14.42
N GLN A 212 -9.45 3.73 -15.06
CA GLN A 212 -9.82 3.58 -16.46
C GLN A 212 -9.28 4.74 -17.30
N LYS A 213 -8.70 4.42 -18.47
CA LYS A 213 -8.22 5.37 -19.48
C LYS A 213 -8.59 4.89 -20.89
N ASP A 214 -8.32 5.73 -21.89
CA ASP A 214 -8.48 5.42 -23.32
C ASP A 214 -9.85 4.84 -23.67
N ILE A 215 -10.89 5.48 -23.13
CA ILE A 215 -12.27 4.99 -23.27
C ILE A 215 -12.72 5.14 -24.71
N SER A 216 -13.13 4.02 -25.31
CA SER A 216 -13.73 3.95 -26.64
C SER A 216 -15.10 3.27 -26.58
N THR A 217 -15.79 3.23 -27.71
CA THR A 217 -17.09 2.57 -27.82
C THR A 217 -16.99 1.05 -27.72
N SER A 218 -15.81 0.47 -27.95
CA SER A 218 -15.58 -0.98 -27.96
C SER A 218 -14.52 -1.46 -26.97
N GLY A 219 -14.06 -0.60 -26.06
CA GLY A 219 -12.98 -0.96 -25.16
C GLY A 219 -12.48 0.19 -24.29
N PHE A 220 -11.59 -0.14 -23.37
CA PHE A 220 -10.87 0.81 -22.54
C PHE A 220 -9.63 0.13 -21.93
N THR A 221 -8.69 0.94 -21.46
CA THR A 221 -7.51 0.47 -20.74
C THR A 221 -7.74 0.57 -19.24
N LEU A 222 -7.45 -0.50 -18.51
CA LEU A 222 -7.34 -0.48 -17.06
C LEU A 222 -5.88 -0.36 -16.64
N TYR A 223 -5.62 0.50 -15.64
CA TYR A 223 -4.28 0.81 -15.18
C TYR A 223 -4.23 0.85 -13.65
N PHE A 224 -3.13 0.34 -13.08
CA PHE A 224 -2.81 0.42 -11.65
C PHE A 224 -1.31 0.27 -11.40
N ASN A 225 -0.86 0.67 -10.22
CA ASN A 225 0.55 0.59 -9.80
C ASN A 225 0.75 -0.30 -8.58
N THR A 226 1.96 -0.85 -8.49
CA THR A 226 2.45 -1.54 -7.30
C THR A 226 3.80 -1.00 -6.84
N LYS A 227 4.12 -1.23 -5.55
CA LYS A 227 5.43 -0.91 -4.97
C LYS A 227 6.53 -1.84 -5.51
N ASN A 228 6.24 -3.14 -5.55
CA ASN A 228 7.14 -4.19 -6.01
C ASN A 228 6.59 -4.80 -7.32
N GLU A 229 7.47 -5.35 -8.15
CA GLU A 229 7.11 -5.89 -9.47
C GLU A 229 6.20 -7.10 -9.38
N GLY A 230 5.23 -7.18 -10.29
CA GLY A 230 4.42 -8.38 -10.51
C GLY A 230 3.94 -8.52 -11.95
N LYS A 231 3.47 -9.70 -12.29
CA LYS A 231 2.67 -10.00 -13.48
C LYS A 231 1.27 -9.45 -13.31
N THR A 232 0.66 -8.99 -14.40
CA THR A 232 -0.68 -8.41 -14.38
C THR A 232 -1.73 -9.48 -14.64
N LEU A 233 -2.82 -9.48 -13.87
CA LEU A 233 -4.01 -10.26 -14.17
C LEU A 233 -5.27 -9.44 -13.88
N VAL A 234 -6.20 -9.36 -14.82
CA VAL A 234 -7.50 -8.70 -14.65
C VAL A 234 -8.61 -9.70 -14.94
N LYS A 235 -9.58 -9.81 -14.02
CA LYS A 235 -10.84 -10.53 -14.23
C LYS A 235 -11.97 -9.53 -14.43
N TYR A 236 -12.88 -9.79 -15.36
CA TYR A 236 -13.95 -8.84 -15.69
C TYR A 236 -15.26 -9.51 -16.13
N GLY A 237 -16.38 -8.78 -16.01
CA GLY A 237 -17.72 -9.25 -16.35
C GLY A 237 -18.72 -8.10 -16.48
N LYS A 238 -19.96 -8.39 -16.90
CA LYS A 238 -21.07 -7.42 -16.82
C LYS A 238 -21.69 -7.39 -15.42
N THR A 239 -21.36 -8.37 -14.59
CA THR A 239 -21.76 -8.45 -13.18
C THR A 239 -20.55 -8.54 -12.26
N LYS A 240 -20.77 -8.42 -10.94
CA LYS A 240 -19.71 -8.62 -9.93
C LYS A 240 -19.16 -10.06 -9.89
N SER A 241 -19.77 -11.00 -10.62
CA SER A 241 -19.25 -12.38 -10.75
C SER A 241 -18.06 -12.49 -11.71
N LEU A 242 -17.75 -11.42 -12.46
CA LEU A 242 -16.60 -11.36 -13.38
C LEU A 242 -16.60 -12.48 -14.43
N GLU A 243 -17.78 -12.75 -14.99
CA GLU A 243 -18.07 -13.94 -15.79
C GLU A 243 -17.50 -13.96 -17.22
N LEU A 244 -16.92 -12.85 -17.70
CA LEU A 244 -16.38 -12.75 -19.06
C LEU A 244 -14.92 -13.20 -19.19
N GLY A 245 -14.28 -13.56 -18.07
CA GLY A 245 -12.99 -14.23 -18.06
C GLY A 245 -11.85 -13.35 -17.53
N ASN A 246 -10.63 -13.66 -17.98
CA ASN A 246 -9.40 -13.04 -17.50
C ASN A 246 -8.49 -12.59 -18.65
N LEU A 247 -7.72 -11.54 -18.38
CA LEU A 247 -6.67 -11.00 -19.23
C LEU A 247 -5.39 -10.94 -18.39
N SER A 248 -4.27 -11.42 -18.92
CA SER A 248 -3.00 -11.42 -18.20
C SER A 248 -1.86 -10.87 -19.06
N ASP A 249 -0.88 -10.30 -18.37
CA ASP A 249 0.43 -9.94 -18.90
C ASP A 249 1.49 -10.54 -17.99
N ASN A 250 2.41 -11.31 -18.57
CA ASN A 250 3.45 -12.02 -17.84
C ASN A 250 4.71 -11.17 -17.60
N ALA A 251 4.78 -9.95 -18.13
CA ALA A 251 5.87 -9.03 -17.82
C ALA A 251 5.82 -8.62 -16.35
N MET A 252 6.95 -8.75 -15.67
CA MET A 252 7.13 -8.21 -14.32
C MET A 252 7.26 -6.69 -14.42
N THR A 253 6.38 -5.96 -13.74
CA THR A 253 6.32 -4.50 -13.79
C THR A 253 5.71 -3.94 -12.51
N THR A 254 5.99 -2.67 -12.21
CA THR A 254 5.29 -1.86 -11.21
C THR A 254 4.22 -0.96 -11.81
N ASN A 255 4.14 -0.89 -13.14
CA ASN A 255 3.20 -0.12 -13.93
C ASN A 255 2.34 -1.09 -14.76
N HIS A 256 1.16 -1.43 -14.25
CA HIS A 256 0.30 -2.43 -14.86
C HIS A 256 -0.72 -1.78 -15.80
N SER A 257 -0.91 -2.36 -16.97
CA SER A 257 -1.86 -1.87 -17.98
C SER A 257 -2.49 -3.05 -18.72
N VAL A 258 -3.81 -3.05 -18.85
CA VAL A 258 -4.56 -4.09 -19.57
C VAL A 258 -5.64 -3.45 -20.42
N LEU A 259 -5.60 -3.72 -21.73
CA LEU A 259 -6.59 -3.25 -22.68
C LEU A 259 -7.74 -4.25 -22.82
N LEU A 260 -8.96 -3.82 -22.48
CA LEU A 260 -10.19 -4.57 -22.74
C LEU A 260 -10.74 -4.13 -24.11
N LYS A 261 -11.00 -5.10 -24.99
CA LYS A 261 -11.51 -4.89 -26.36
C LYS A 261 -12.80 -5.66 -26.60
N ASN A 262 -13.43 -5.40 -27.74
CA ASN A 262 -14.65 -6.09 -28.20
C ASN A 262 -15.81 -5.95 -27.20
N LEU A 263 -15.84 -4.83 -26.48
CA LEU A 263 -16.90 -4.48 -25.57
C LEU A 263 -18.06 -3.81 -26.32
N ILE A 264 -19.22 -3.76 -25.67
CA ILE A 264 -20.43 -3.14 -26.24
C ILE A 264 -20.45 -1.66 -25.84
N PRO A 265 -20.82 -0.71 -26.73
CA PRO A 265 -20.96 0.69 -26.37
C PRO A 265 -21.93 0.93 -25.21
N ALA A 266 -21.73 2.01 -24.45
CA ALA A 266 -22.58 2.42 -23.32
C ALA A 266 -22.90 1.29 -22.32
N THR A 267 -21.96 0.38 -22.08
CA THR A 267 -22.17 -0.80 -21.24
C THR A 267 -21.27 -0.75 -20.02
N PHE A 268 -21.83 -1.08 -18.86
CA PHE A 268 -21.06 -1.20 -17.62
C PHE A 268 -20.40 -2.58 -17.51
N TYR A 269 -19.15 -2.56 -17.06
CA TYR A 269 -18.34 -3.74 -16.78
C TYR A 269 -17.77 -3.63 -15.37
N TYR A 270 -17.74 -4.74 -14.67
CA TYR A 270 -17.04 -4.87 -13.39
C TYR A 270 -15.69 -5.53 -13.64
N ALA A 271 -14.64 -5.04 -12.97
CA ALA A 271 -13.31 -5.63 -13.06
C ALA A 271 -12.60 -5.68 -11.71
N LYS A 272 -11.71 -6.65 -11.57
CA LYS A 272 -10.78 -6.82 -10.45
C LYS A 272 -9.39 -7.14 -10.99
N ALA A 273 -8.40 -6.37 -10.54
CA ALA A 273 -7.01 -6.55 -10.92
C ALA A 273 -6.23 -7.29 -9.83
N TYR A 274 -5.18 -7.98 -10.25
CA TYR A 274 -4.20 -8.68 -9.44
C TYR A 274 -2.81 -8.36 -9.97
N ALA A 275 -1.85 -8.25 -9.06
CA ALA A 275 -0.43 -8.32 -9.37
C ALA A 275 0.14 -9.55 -8.67
N ILE A 276 0.89 -10.38 -9.40
CA ILE A 276 1.42 -11.66 -8.92
C ILE A 276 2.93 -11.70 -9.19
N ASP A 277 3.78 -11.85 -8.18
CA ASP A 277 5.21 -11.90 -8.40
C ASP A 277 5.71 -13.25 -8.96
N ALA A 278 7.03 -13.44 -8.98
CA ALA A 278 7.67 -14.67 -9.45
C ALA A 278 7.49 -15.85 -8.49
N ASN A 279 7.30 -15.59 -7.20
CA ASN A 279 7.13 -16.58 -6.14
C ASN A 279 5.65 -17.01 -6.00
N GLY A 280 4.73 -16.29 -6.64
CA GLY A 280 3.29 -16.54 -6.63
C GLY A 280 2.54 -15.71 -5.59
N ASP A 281 3.22 -14.81 -4.87
CA ASP A 281 2.57 -13.87 -3.97
C ASP A 281 1.78 -12.84 -4.77
N SER A 282 0.62 -12.46 -4.24
CA SER A 282 -0.28 -11.59 -4.97
C SER A 282 -0.99 -10.56 -4.11
N SER A 283 -1.24 -9.41 -4.71
CA SER A 283 -2.20 -8.43 -4.21
C SER A 283 -3.33 -8.21 -5.21
N SER A 284 -4.47 -7.70 -4.74
CA SER A 284 -5.64 -7.51 -5.61
C SER A 284 -6.43 -6.25 -5.28
N SER A 285 -7.04 -5.64 -6.29
CA SER A 285 -7.93 -4.50 -6.12
C SER A 285 -9.30 -4.91 -5.56
N ALA A 286 -10.10 -3.93 -5.13
CA ALA A 286 -11.54 -4.11 -5.02
C ALA A 286 -12.17 -4.36 -6.42
N ILE A 287 -13.38 -4.94 -6.45
CA ILE A 287 -14.20 -4.99 -7.67
C ILE A 287 -14.75 -3.59 -7.92
N GLN A 288 -14.44 -3.00 -9.07
CA GLN A 288 -14.89 -1.67 -9.47
C GLN A 288 -15.70 -1.72 -10.77
N MET A 289 -16.54 -0.71 -11.00
CA MET A 289 -17.38 -0.58 -12.19
C MET A 289 -16.78 0.45 -13.16
N PHE A 290 -16.75 0.09 -14.43
CA PHE A 290 -16.19 0.86 -15.55
C PHE A 290 -17.21 0.88 -16.70
N SER A 291 -17.06 1.81 -17.65
CA SER A 291 -18.01 1.95 -18.75
C SER A 291 -17.32 2.23 -20.09
N THR A 292 -17.80 1.62 -21.16
CA THR A 292 -17.42 2.02 -22.53
C THR A 292 -18.09 3.33 -22.92
N ALA A 293 -17.48 4.05 -23.86
CA ALA A 293 -18.11 5.23 -24.44
C ALA A 293 -19.41 4.84 -25.13
N SER A 294 -20.39 5.74 -25.11
CA SER A 294 -21.63 5.56 -25.87
C SER A 294 -21.43 5.91 -27.35
N LEU A 295 -22.37 5.49 -28.20
CA LEU A 295 -22.46 5.96 -29.59
C LEU A 295 -23.05 7.38 -29.70
N SER A 296 -23.40 8.02 -28.58
CA SER A 296 -23.82 9.42 -28.59
C SER A 296 -22.71 10.28 -29.18
N SER A 297 -23.08 11.37 -29.86
CA SER A 297 -22.15 12.41 -30.29
C SER A 297 -21.41 13.06 -29.12
N GLY A 298 -21.81 12.76 -27.87
CA GLY A 298 -21.17 13.26 -26.65
C GLY A 298 -21.46 14.74 -26.40
N LYS A 299 -22.27 15.38 -27.25
CA LYS A 299 -22.65 16.79 -27.11
C LYS A 299 -23.63 16.95 -25.96
N ILE A 300 -23.10 17.29 -24.79
CA ILE A 300 -23.87 17.66 -23.62
C ILE A 300 -23.80 19.17 -23.50
N ARG A 301 -24.94 19.84 -23.45
CA ARG A 301 -25.02 21.27 -23.12
C ARG A 301 -25.42 21.41 -21.67
N ILE A 302 -24.56 22.02 -20.86
CA ILE A 302 -24.80 22.25 -19.44
C ILE A 302 -25.01 23.75 -19.23
N PHE A 303 -26.16 24.10 -18.70
CA PHE A 303 -26.51 25.48 -18.36
C PHE A 303 -26.78 25.62 -16.87
N PHE A 304 -26.33 26.73 -16.30
CA PHE A 304 -26.50 27.06 -14.89
C PHE A 304 -27.47 28.23 -14.76
N ASN A 305 -28.41 28.14 -13.81
CA ASN A 305 -29.39 29.19 -13.49
C ASN A 305 -28.90 30.19 -12.45
N GLN A 306 -27.66 30.04 -12.00
CA GLN A 306 -26.94 30.94 -11.11
C GLN A 306 -25.51 31.09 -11.62
N PRO A 307 -24.84 32.23 -11.36
CA PRO A 307 -23.41 32.37 -11.64
C PRO A 307 -22.63 31.26 -10.92
N GLY A 308 -21.74 30.58 -11.65
CA GLY A 308 -20.82 29.60 -11.08
C GLY A 308 -19.46 30.21 -10.76
N GLU A 309 -18.77 29.65 -9.76
CA GLU A 309 -17.37 29.99 -9.45
C GLU A 309 -16.45 29.45 -10.55
N LYS A 310 -15.96 30.32 -11.43
CA LYS A 310 -15.16 29.90 -12.60
C LYS A 310 -13.79 29.33 -12.22
N SER A 311 -13.22 29.77 -11.10
CA SER A 311 -11.88 29.37 -10.66
C SER A 311 -11.74 27.90 -10.28
N VAL A 312 -12.86 27.18 -10.10
CA VAL A 312 -12.85 25.74 -9.77
C VAL A 312 -13.14 24.84 -10.97
N ALA A 313 -13.30 25.40 -12.17
CA ALA A 313 -13.51 24.62 -13.39
C ALA A 313 -12.23 23.87 -13.80
N SER A 314 -12.35 22.57 -14.06
CA SER A 314 -11.22 21.71 -14.45
C SER A 314 -11.04 21.58 -15.96
N ASN A 315 -12.12 21.72 -16.75
CA ASN A 315 -12.11 21.54 -18.20
C ASN A 315 -12.86 22.67 -18.93
N GLU A 316 -14.13 22.89 -18.59
CA GLU A 316 -14.99 23.90 -19.22
C GLU A 316 -15.65 24.77 -18.14
N GLU A 317 -15.72 26.09 -18.39
CA GLU A 317 -16.44 27.01 -17.51
C GLU A 317 -17.95 26.75 -17.59
N ALA A 318 -18.65 26.95 -16.46
CA ALA A 318 -20.10 26.89 -16.41
C ALA A 318 -20.72 27.97 -17.31
N ILE A 319 -21.62 27.56 -18.23
CA ILE A 319 -22.42 28.49 -19.02
C ILE A 319 -23.60 28.96 -18.17
N TYR A 320 -23.50 30.16 -17.62
CA TYR A 320 -24.60 30.82 -16.91
C TYR A 320 -25.50 31.57 -17.91
N LEU A 321 -26.80 31.33 -17.83
CA LEU A 321 -27.81 32.09 -18.58
C LEU A 321 -28.73 32.79 -17.57
N ASP A 322 -28.65 34.12 -17.50
CA ASP A 322 -29.45 34.91 -16.57
C ASP A 322 -30.93 34.89 -16.99
N LYS A 323 -31.75 34.13 -16.25
CA LYS A 323 -33.20 34.04 -16.40
C LYS A 323 -33.68 33.68 -17.82
N THR A 324 -32.85 33.01 -18.62
CA THR A 324 -33.15 32.65 -20.03
C THR A 324 -32.88 31.19 -20.37
N ILE A 325 -32.62 30.33 -19.36
CA ILE A 325 -32.44 28.88 -19.59
C ILE A 325 -33.70 28.25 -20.15
N ASP A 326 -34.85 28.66 -19.65
CA ASP A 326 -36.16 28.21 -20.08
C ASP A 326 -36.41 28.54 -21.55
N ASP A 327 -36.04 29.72 -22.04
CA ASP A 327 -36.07 30.05 -23.47
C ASP A 327 -35.17 29.11 -24.29
N SER A 328 -33.93 28.89 -23.85
CA SER A 328 -33.00 27.96 -24.49
C SER A 328 -33.52 26.51 -24.50
N LEU A 329 -34.18 26.09 -23.42
CA LEU A 329 -34.78 24.77 -23.28
C LEU A 329 -36.01 24.63 -24.20
N VAL A 330 -36.86 25.66 -24.29
CA VAL A 330 -37.99 25.71 -25.21
C VAL A 330 -37.51 25.61 -26.65
N ALA A 331 -36.49 26.39 -27.04
CA ALA A 331 -35.88 26.30 -28.37
C ALA A 331 -35.31 24.91 -28.64
N TYR A 332 -34.68 24.28 -27.65
CA TYR A 332 -34.16 22.92 -27.76
C TYR A 332 -35.27 21.89 -28.02
N ILE A 333 -36.38 21.97 -27.26
CA ILE A 333 -37.58 21.14 -27.39
C ILE A 333 -38.25 21.34 -28.75
N GLN A 334 -38.43 22.59 -29.19
CA GLN A 334 -39.07 22.92 -30.46
C GLN A 334 -38.28 22.42 -31.68
N GLY A 335 -36.96 22.27 -31.53
CA GLY A 335 -36.10 21.69 -32.54
C GLY A 335 -36.14 20.16 -32.64
N ALA A 336 -36.88 19.47 -31.78
CA ALA A 336 -37.01 18.01 -31.83
C ALA A 336 -37.77 17.56 -33.08
N LYS A 337 -37.27 16.51 -33.74
CA LYS A 337 -37.88 15.96 -34.96
C LYS A 337 -38.55 14.61 -34.72
N ASN A 338 -38.00 13.79 -33.82
CA ASN A 338 -38.35 12.39 -33.65
C ASN A 338 -38.74 12.08 -32.20
N SER A 339 -37.91 12.49 -31.23
CA SER A 339 -38.12 12.10 -29.83
C SER A 339 -37.61 13.12 -28.81
N LEU A 340 -38.23 13.07 -27.63
CA LEU A 340 -37.79 13.76 -26.43
C LEU A 340 -37.87 12.81 -25.23
N ASP A 341 -36.76 12.62 -24.53
CA ASP A 341 -36.71 11.90 -23.26
C ASP A 341 -36.36 12.88 -22.14
N ILE A 342 -37.27 13.03 -21.18
CA ILE A 342 -37.20 14.06 -20.15
C ILE A 342 -37.20 13.41 -18.78
N ALA A 343 -36.27 13.79 -17.92
CA ALA A 343 -36.31 13.47 -16.50
C ALA A 343 -36.09 14.75 -15.69
N VAL A 344 -37.08 15.14 -14.89
CA VAL A 344 -37.02 16.37 -14.09
C VAL A 344 -37.61 16.17 -12.69
N TYR A 345 -36.85 16.59 -11.67
CA TYR A 345 -37.26 16.51 -10.27
C TYR A 345 -38.53 17.31 -9.96
N SER A 346 -38.56 18.59 -10.35
CA SER A 346 -39.70 19.49 -10.16
C SER A 346 -40.00 20.20 -11.47
N PHE A 347 -41.24 20.08 -11.95
CA PHE A 347 -41.66 20.66 -13.22
C PHE A 347 -42.77 21.70 -13.01
N ASP A 348 -42.38 22.97 -13.05
CA ASP A 348 -43.27 24.12 -12.84
C ASP A 348 -42.91 25.22 -13.85
N ASN A 349 -43.91 25.91 -14.40
CA ASN A 349 -43.72 27.03 -15.34
C ASN A 349 -43.88 28.41 -14.68
N ALA A 350 -44.06 28.44 -13.35
CA ALA A 350 -44.19 29.72 -12.63
C ALA A 350 -42.86 30.49 -12.68
N ASN A 351 -42.95 31.79 -12.97
CA ASN A 351 -41.80 32.70 -13.06
C ASN A 351 -40.77 32.35 -14.16
N LEU A 352 -41.19 31.63 -15.21
CA LEU A 352 -40.39 31.43 -16.43
C LEU A 352 -40.74 32.48 -17.49
N SER A 353 -39.75 32.86 -18.31
CA SER A 353 -39.93 33.72 -19.48
C SER A 353 -40.56 33.00 -20.67
N ALA A 354 -40.43 31.68 -20.74
CA ALA A 354 -41.02 30.81 -21.75
C ALA A 354 -41.72 29.59 -21.11
N ASN A 355 -42.87 29.19 -21.65
CA ASN A 355 -43.66 28.07 -21.13
C ASN A 355 -43.17 26.73 -21.73
N ILE A 356 -42.56 25.89 -20.89
CA ILE A 356 -42.00 24.60 -21.30
C ILE A 356 -43.11 23.60 -21.64
N THR A 357 -44.24 23.63 -20.92
CA THR A 357 -45.37 22.73 -21.20
C THR A 357 -45.98 22.99 -22.58
N ASP A 358 -46.10 24.26 -22.98
CA ASP A 358 -46.62 24.61 -24.31
C ASP A 358 -45.67 24.12 -25.42
N ALA A 359 -44.36 24.23 -25.21
CA ALA A 359 -43.36 23.71 -26.15
C ALA A 359 -43.45 22.18 -26.31
N LEU A 360 -43.64 21.45 -25.21
CA LEU A 360 -43.82 20.00 -25.23
C LEU A 360 -45.10 19.59 -25.94
N ASN A 361 -46.21 20.29 -25.67
CA ASN A 361 -47.49 20.05 -26.34
C ASN A 361 -47.39 20.32 -27.84
N ALA A 362 -46.71 21.39 -28.24
CA ALA A 362 -46.46 21.72 -29.63
C ALA A 362 -45.57 20.69 -30.33
N ALA A 363 -44.52 20.18 -29.67
CA ALA A 363 -43.68 19.11 -30.20
C ALA A 363 -44.49 17.81 -30.37
N TYR A 364 -45.28 17.43 -29.38
CA TYR A 364 -46.16 16.27 -29.46
C TYR A 364 -47.18 16.38 -30.60
N ALA A 365 -47.79 17.55 -30.79
CA ALA A 365 -48.71 17.81 -31.91
C ALA A 365 -48.05 17.68 -33.29
N LYS A 366 -46.73 17.88 -33.39
CA LYS A 366 -45.93 17.63 -34.61
C LYS A 366 -45.56 16.14 -34.79
N GLY A 367 -45.97 15.26 -33.88
CA GLY A 367 -45.66 13.82 -33.94
C GLY A 367 -44.37 13.42 -33.24
N VAL A 368 -43.72 14.31 -32.50
CA VAL A 368 -42.54 13.97 -31.69
C VAL A 368 -42.95 13.00 -30.58
N LYS A 369 -42.24 11.87 -30.46
CA LYS A 369 -42.46 10.90 -29.38
C LYS A 369 -41.85 11.40 -28.08
N ILE A 370 -42.67 11.64 -27.06
CA ILE A 370 -42.19 12.20 -25.80
C ILE A 370 -42.32 11.14 -24.69
N ARG A 371 -41.26 10.95 -23.90
CA ARG A 371 -41.28 10.19 -22.64
C ARG A 371 -40.87 11.11 -21.51
N PHE A 372 -41.62 11.08 -20.42
CA PHE A 372 -41.41 11.97 -19.29
C PHE A 372 -41.30 11.19 -17.99
N ILE A 373 -40.26 11.46 -17.20
CA ILE A 373 -40.08 10.94 -15.84
C ILE A 373 -40.07 12.12 -14.86
N SER A 374 -40.89 12.03 -13.81
CA SER A 374 -40.93 13.04 -12.75
C SER A 374 -40.81 12.42 -11.36
N ASP A 375 -40.41 13.22 -10.38
CA ASP A 375 -40.54 12.81 -8.98
C ASP A 375 -42.03 12.69 -8.62
N GLY A 376 -42.38 11.63 -7.89
CA GLY A 376 -43.76 11.33 -7.50
C GLY A 376 -44.26 12.07 -6.27
N ALA A 377 -43.37 12.61 -5.44
CA ALA A 377 -43.72 13.34 -4.22
C ALA A 377 -43.89 14.85 -4.46
N ASN A 378 -43.29 15.39 -5.52
CA ASN A 378 -43.44 16.79 -5.92
C ASN A 378 -44.77 17.09 -6.63
N LYS A 379 -45.25 18.34 -6.46
CA LYS A 379 -46.50 18.81 -7.08
C LYS A 379 -46.45 18.80 -8.61
N ASN A 380 -45.31 19.21 -9.20
CA ASN A 380 -45.07 19.25 -10.65
C ASN A 380 -46.22 19.93 -11.42
N ASN A 381 -46.56 21.18 -11.08
CA ASN A 381 -47.78 21.81 -11.59
C ASN A 381 -47.75 22.01 -13.11
N GLY A 382 -46.57 22.05 -13.73
CA GLY A 382 -46.41 22.10 -15.19
C GLY A 382 -47.02 20.88 -15.90
N LEU A 383 -47.19 19.74 -15.21
CA LEU A 383 -47.83 18.54 -15.76
C LEU A 383 -49.35 18.68 -15.89
N ASN A 384 -49.99 19.59 -15.14
CA ASN A 384 -51.45 19.73 -15.15
C ASN A 384 -51.99 20.17 -16.52
N ASN A 385 -51.17 20.86 -17.31
CA ASN A 385 -51.51 21.34 -18.65
C ASN A 385 -50.78 20.55 -19.76
N LEU A 386 -50.08 19.47 -19.42
CA LEU A 386 -49.41 18.63 -20.40
C LEU A 386 -50.46 17.80 -21.15
N ASN A 387 -50.28 17.64 -22.46
CA ASN A 387 -51.15 16.83 -23.30
C ASN A 387 -51.23 15.40 -22.73
N THR A 388 -52.44 14.92 -22.48
CA THR A 388 -52.68 13.62 -21.81
C THR A 388 -52.20 12.42 -22.63
N GLY A 389 -51.92 12.60 -23.92
CA GLY A 389 -51.27 11.59 -24.77
C GLY A 389 -49.77 11.44 -24.53
N ILE A 390 -49.12 12.36 -23.82
CA ILE A 390 -47.70 12.24 -23.44
C ILE A 390 -47.59 11.36 -22.20
N PRO A 391 -46.94 10.18 -22.28
CA PRO A 391 -46.78 9.30 -21.13
C PRO A 391 -45.85 9.93 -20.09
N VAL A 392 -46.33 9.99 -18.84
CA VAL A 392 -45.57 10.44 -17.68
C VAL A 392 -45.42 9.28 -16.68
N LEU A 393 -44.18 8.90 -16.39
CA LEU A 393 -43.84 7.96 -15.33
C LEU A 393 -43.39 8.72 -14.08
N ARG A 394 -44.19 8.64 -13.01
CA ARG A 394 -43.81 9.20 -11.72
C ARG A 394 -43.00 8.20 -10.92
N SER A 395 -42.00 8.66 -10.19
CA SER A 395 -41.28 7.81 -9.25
C SER A 395 -42.21 7.28 -8.15
N PRO A 396 -41.85 6.15 -7.50
CA PRO A 396 -42.54 5.70 -6.30
C PRO A 396 -42.54 6.77 -5.20
N ALA A 397 -43.46 6.62 -4.24
CA ALA A 397 -43.43 7.40 -3.00
C ALA A 397 -42.10 7.14 -2.25
N GLN A 398 -41.59 8.18 -1.58
CA GLN A 398 -40.35 8.07 -0.82
C GLN A 398 -40.50 7.06 0.32
N SER A 399 -39.42 6.33 0.59
CA SER A 399 -39.36 5.28 1.61
C SER A 399 -37.95 5.15 2.22
N SER A 400 -37.75 4.12 3.05
CA SER A 400 -36.42 3.74 3.52
C SER A 400 -35.50 3.31 2.37
N THR A 401 -36.06 2.67 1.33
CA THR A 401 -35.33 2.08 0.20
C THR A 401 -35.31 2.96 -1.06
N TYR A 402 -36.26 3.87 -1.22
CA TYR A 402 -36.32 4.81 -2.34
C TYR A 402 -36.34 6.25 -1.83
N LYS A 403 -35.41 7.08 -2.29
CA LYS A 403 -35.36 8.52 -1.92
C LYS A 403 -36.12 9.34 -2.95
N ILE A 404 -35.43 10.00 -3.87
CA ILE A 404 -36.03 10.94 -4.83
C ILE A 404 -35.56 10.67 -6.26
N MET A 405 -36.38 11.03 -7.25
CA MET A 405 -35.93 11.14 -8.64
C MET A 405 -35.38 12.55 -8.86
N HIS A 406 -34.07 12.75 -8.63
CA HIS A 406 -33.46 14.09 -8.66
C HIS A 406 -32.85 14.50 -10.00
N ASN A 407 -33.04 13.71 -11.07
CA ASN A 407 -32.46 14.00 -12.37
C ASN A 407 -33.11 15.24 -13.02
N LYS A 408 -32.33 15.92 -13.87
CA LYS A 408 -32.70 17.16 -14.57
C LYS A 408 -32.02 17.17 -15.93
N PHE A 409 -32.59 16.46 -16.90
CA PHE A 409 -32.06 16.40 -18.26
C PHE A 409 -33.17 16.25 -19.30
N VAL A 410 -32.85 16.69 -20.51
CA VAL A 410 -33.67 16.47 -21.72
C VAL A 410 -32.76 15.93 -22.81
N ILE A 411 -33.12 14.79 -23.37
CA ILE A 411 -32.46 14.18 -24.52
C ILE A 411 -33.36 14.36 -25.73
N ARG A 412 -32.79 14.84 -26.82
CA ARG A 412 -33.52 15.09 -28.07
C ARG A 412 -33.06 14.11 -29.13
N ASP A 413 -34.01 13.53 -29.85
CA ASP A 413 -33.82 12.71 -31.04
C ASP A 413 -32.87 11.52 -30.82
N VAL A 414 -33.10 10.77 -29.74
CA VAL A 414 -32.43 9.48 -29.48
C VAL A 414 -32.58 8.58 -30.70
N ALA A 415 -31.44 8.16 -31.26
CA ALA A 415 -31.27 7.31 -32.44
C ALA A 415 -31.59 7.94 -33.82
N ALA A 416 -31.78 9.25 -33.92
CA ALA A 416 -31.67 9.91 -35.22
C ALA A 416 -30.18 9.99 -35.60
N ALA A 417 -29.82 9.62 -36.83
CA ALA A 417 -28.52 10.01 -37.36
C ALA A 417 -28.46 11.54 -37.39
N ASP A 418 -27.37 12.11 -36.85
CA ASP A 418 -27.10 13.55 -36.88
C ASP A 418 -27.17 14.12 -38.31
#